data_AF-A0A2P2K3N5-F1
#
_entry.id   AF-A0A2P2K3N5-F1
#
_cell.length_a   1.000
_cell.length_b   1.000
_cell.length_c   1.000
_cell.angle_alpha   90.00
_cell.angle_beta   90.00
_cell.angle_gamma   90.00
#
_symmetry.space_group_name_H-M   'P 1'
#
loop_
_entity.id
_entity.type
_entity.pdbx_description
1 polymer ?
#
loop_
_entity_poly.entity_id
_entity_poly.type
_entity_poly.pdbx_seq_one_letter_code
_entity_poly.pdbx_strand_id
1 'polypeptide(L)'
;MQMMRFCCSLLQENFPDRLGHLLVIRLPPVVRVIAQTFIQILKPVTRKKLRIEGNMYHRVLSEYLQALPLYLGGNCACKICTNVSIHVMQQPQTVNMISNVEPGDHVSDDEDMSSLCTNVIPNDNWDHKLRTAVIGILMAWVFVALIAGFYDW
;
A
#
# COMPACT_ATOMS: atom_id res chain seq x y z
N MET A 1 5.34 11.28 9.47
CA MET A 1 4.26 11.30 10.49
C MET A 1 3.51 12.64 10.51
N GLN A 2 4.16 13.80 10.69
CA GLN A 2 3.47 15.09 10.88
C GLN A 2 2.63 15.54 9.66
N MET A 3 3.14 15.36 8.43
CA MET A 3 2.42 15.70 7.20
C MET A 3 1.04 15.03 7.11
N MET A 4 0.98 13.73 7.38
CA MET A 4 -0.26 12.95 7.29
C MET A 4 -1.27 13.37 8.37
N ARG A 5 -0.78 13.73 9.56
CA ARG A 5 -1.63 14.29 10.63
C ARG A 5 -2.23 15.62 10.22
N PHE A 6 -1.42 16.51 9.66
CA PHE A 6 -1.87 17.81 9.16
C PHE A 6 -2.91 17.66 8.04
N CYS A 7 -2.69 16.76 7.08
CA CYS A 7 -3.67 16.45 6.05
C CYS A 7 -4.99 15.91 6.62
N CYS A 8 -4.94 15.03 7.62
CA CYS A 8 -6.15 14.53 8.28
C CYS A 8 -6.92 15.66 8.98
N SER A 9 -6.24 16.58 9.65
CA SER A 9 -6.87 17.75 10.29
C SER A 9 -7.52 18.65 9.24
N LEU A 10 -6.79 19.02 8.17
CA LEU A 10 -7.32 19.83 7.09
C LEU A 10 -8.57 19.23 6.45
N LEU A 11 -8.56 17.92 6.17
CA LEU A 11 -9.70 17.22 5.58
C LEU A 11 -10.92 17.28 6.52
N GLN A 12 -10.71 17.13 7.82
CA GLN A 12 -11.79 17.10 8.83
C GLN A 12 -12.31 18.48 9.22
N GLU A 13 -11.54 19.54 8.98
CA GLU A 13 -11.93 20.93 9.24
C GLU A 13 -12.66 21.54 8.04
N ASN A 14 -12.15 21.29 6.82
CA ASN A 14 -12.69 21.92 5.61
C ASN A 14 -13.81 21.10 4.94
N PHE A 15 -13.85 19.78 5.15
CA PHE A 15 -14.82 18.88 4.50
C PHE A 15 -15.53 17.97 5.51
N PRO A 16 -16.30 18.54 6.47
CA PRO A 16 -17.08 17.74 7.41
C PRO A 16 -18.10 16.86 6.66
N ASP A 17 -18.27 15.62 7.12
CA ASP A 17 -19.27 14.64 6.67
C ASP A 17 -19.26 14.22 5.20
N ARG A 18 -18.26 14.65 4.41
CA ARG A 18 -18.09 14.22 3.01
C ARG A 18 -17.61 12.77 2.88
N LEU A 19 -16.91 12.25 3.89
CA LEU A 19 -16.41 10.89 3.86
C LEU A 19 -17.56 9.91 4.13
N GLY A 20 -17.88 9.06 3.15
CA GLY A 20 -18.90 8.01 3.27
C GLY A 20 -18.37 6.77 4.00
N HIS A 21 -17.36 6.12 3.42
CA HIS A 21 -16.70 4.93 3.97
C HIS A 21 -15.18 5.05 3.75
N LEU A 22 -14.39 4.54 4.70
CA LEU A 22 -12.93 4.47 4.59
C LEU A 22 -12.50 3.02 4.76
N LEU A 23 -12.01 2.40 3.69
CA LEU A 23 -11.55 1.02 3.70
C LEU A 23 -10.04 0.96 3.59
N VAL A 24 -9.40 0.28 4.54
CA VAL A 24 -7.98 -0.02 4.53
C VAL A 24 -7.83 -1.51 4.29
N ILE A 25 -7.36 -1.88 3.11
CA ILE A 25 -7.19 -3.28 2.70
C ILE A 25 -5.75 -3.74 2.90
N ARG A 26 -5.56 -5.04 3.16
CA ARG A 26 -4.24 -5.69 3.23
C ARG A 26 -3.25 -4.97 4.15
N LEU A 27 -3.67 -4.60 5.37
CA LEU A 27 -2.82 -3.88 6.32
C LEU A 27 -1.87 -4.84 7.07
N PRO A 28 -0.54 -4.79 6.86
CA PRO A 28 0.39 -5.66 7.57
C PRO A 28 0.38 -5.45 9.09
N PRO A 29 0.67 -6.48 9.91
CA PRO A 29 0.65 -6.38 11.37
C PRO A 29 1.57 -5.29 11.93
N VAL A 30 2.75 -5.09 11.31
CA VAL A 30 3.76 -4.12 11.76
C VAL A 30 3.25 -2.67 11.62
N VAL A 31 2.56 -2.36 10.53
CA VAL A 31 2.02 -1.02 10.29
C VAL A 31 0.70 -0.77 11.02
N ARG A 32 0.07 -1.81 11.60
CA ARG A 32 -1.15 -1.66 12.41
C ARG A 32 -0.92 -0.76 13.62
N VAL A 33 0.25 -0.87 14.26
CA VAL A 33 0.64 -0.02 15.40
C VAL A 33 0.73 1.45 14.97
N ILE A 34 1.32 1.70 13.81
CA ILE A 34 1.41 3.04 13.23
C ILE A 34 0.00 3.56 12.89
N ALA A 35 -0.82 2.74 12.23
CA ALA A 35 -2.19 3.08 11.88
C ALA A 35 -3.03 3.44 13.11
N GLN A 36 -2.87 2.73 14.23
CA GLN A 36 -3.55 3.06 15.49
C GLN A 36 -3.28 4.49 15.95
N THR A 37 -2.04 4.99 15.81
CA THR A 37 -1.72 6.38 16.18
C THR A 37 -2.47 7.39 15.30
N PHE A 38 -2.70 7.08 14.03
CA PHE A 38 -3.49 7.93 13.13
C PHE A 38 -4.99 7.82 13.39
N ILE A 39 -5.46 6.62 13.71
CA ILE A 39 -6.88 6.38 14.04
C ILE A 39 -7.30 7.18 15.26
N GLN A 40 -6.42 7.38 16.23
CA GLN A 40 -6.69 8.22 17.41
C GLN A 40 -6.87 9.70 17.06
N ILE A 41 -6.24 10.17 15.98
CA ILE A 41 -6.30 11.58 15.55
C ILE A 41 -7.59 11.86 14.78
N LEU A 42 -8.19 10.83 14.19
CA LEU A 42 -9.43 10.99 13.44
C LEU A 42 -10.60 11.29 14.39
N LYS A 43 -11.46 12.26 14.02
CA LYS A 43 -12.75 12.50 14.70
C LYS A 43 -13.55 11.19 14.84
N PRO A 44 -14.31 11.02 15.94
CA PRO A 44 -15.04 9.77 16.22
C PRO A 44 -16.05 9.40 15.12
N VAL A 45 -16.63 10.40 14.44
CA VAL A 45 -17.54 10.21 13.31
C VAL A 45 -16.83 9.53 12.12
N THR A 46 -15.60 9.94 11.82
CA THR A 46 -14.75 9.35 10.78
C THR A 46 -14.26 7.96 11.19
N ARG A 47 -13.93 7.76 12.46
CA ARG A 47 -13.49 6.45 12.98
C ARG A 47 -14.55 5.37 12.83
N LYS A 48 -15.84 5.69 13.01
CA LYS A 48 -16.95 4.75 12.80
C LYS A 48 -17.09 4.30 11.33
N LYS A 49 -16.59 5.11 10.39
CA LYS A 49 -16.62 4.84 8.95
C LYS A 49 -15.39 4.08 8.45
N LEU A 50 -14.38 3.91 9.30
CA LEU A 50 -13.15 3.18 9.00
C LEU A 50 -13.36 1.67 9.18
N ARG A 51 -13.06 0.90 8.13
CA ARG A 51 -12.97 -0.56 8.15
C ARG A 51 -11.58 -1.00 7.70
N ILE A 52 -10.96 -1.89 8.47
CA ILE A 52 -9.66 -2.50 8.13
C ILE A 52 -9.95 -3.94 7.76
N GLU A 53 -9.72 -4.28 6.49
CA GLU A 53 -10.04 -5.60 5.95
C GLU A 53 -8.77 -6.34 5.53
N GLY A 54 -8.72 -7.63 5.88
CA GLY A 54 -7.57 -8.49 5.65
C GLY A 54 -7.63 -9.17 4.29
N ASN A 55 -7.42 -10.49 4.25
CA ASN A 55 -7.36 -11.26 3.01
C ASN A 55 -8.72 -11.37 2.29
N MET A 56 -9.84 -11.18 3.00
CA MET A 56 -11.20 -11.30 2.45
C MET A 56 -11.75 -9.97 1.92
N TYR A 57 -10.87 -9.02 1.60
CA TYR A 57 -11.25 -7.66 1.19
C TYR A 57 -12.13 -7.61 -0.06
N HIS A 58 -11.98 -8.57 -0.96
CA HIS A 58 -12.78 -8.65 -2.18
C HIS A 58 -14.29 -8.63 -1.92
N ARG A 59 -14.76 -9.39 -0.94
CA ARG A 59 -16.17 -9.47 -0.59
C ARG A 59 -16.68 -8.11 -0.11
N VAL A 60 -15.94 -7.48 0.79
CA VAL A 60 -16.30 -6.18 1.32
C VAL A 60 -16.29 -5.12 0.23
N LEU A 61 -15.28 -5.12 -0.66
CA LEU A 61 -15.21 -4.16 -1.75
C LEU A 61 -16.34 -4.34 -2.76
N SER A 62 -16.77 -5.57 -3.05
CA SER A 62 -17.90 -5.84 -3.94
C SER A 62 -19.25 -5.35 -3.41
N GLU A 63 -19.39 -5.18 -2.09
CA GLU A 63 -20.60 -4.58 -1.50
C GLU A 63 -20.70 -3.07 -1.78
N TYR A 64 -19.56 -2.40 -1.98
CA TYR A 64 -19.49 -0.96 -2.19
C TYR A 64 -19.23 -0.55 -3.64
N LEU A 65 -18.57 -1.39 -4.44
CA LEU A 65 -18.14 -1.10 -5.80
C LEU A 65 -18.71 -2.14 -6.77
N GLN A 66 -19.41 -1.66 -7.81
CA GLN A 66 -20.05 -2.52 -8.81
C GLN A 66 -19.05 -3.20 -9.76
N ALA A 67 -17.96 -2.52 -10.11
CA ALA A 67 -16.87 -3.07 -10.92
C ALA A 67 -15.54 -2.71 -10.26
N LEU A 68 -14.76 -3.74 -9.90
CA LEU A 68 -13.50 -3.57 -9.19
C LEU A 68 -12.32 -3.58 -10.21
N PRO A 69 -11.34 -2.68 -10.08
CA PRO A 69 -10.15 -2.68 -10.94
C PRO A 69 -9.38 -4.01 -10.93
N LEU A 70 -8.73 -4.34 -12.04
CA LEU A 70 -7.94 -5.58 -12.19
C LEU A 70 -6.84 -5.70 -11.11
N TYR A 71 -6.18 -4.60 -10.74
CA TYR A 71 -5.11 -4.61 -9.72
C TYR A 71 -5.62 -4.87 -8.29
N LEU A 72 -6.91 -4.68 -8.04
CA LEU A 72 -7.59 -5.08 -6.81
C LEU A 72 -8.25 -6.46 -6.97
N GLY A 73 -7.95 -7.17 -8.06
CA GLY A 73 -8.46 -8.50 -8.46
C GLY A 73 -9.95 -8.52 -8.83
N GLY A 74 -10.48 -7.41 -9.34
CA GLY A 74 -11.75 -7.40 -10.05
C GLY A 74 -11.58 -7.68 -11.54
N ASN A 75 -12.61 -7.39 -12.33
CA ASN A 75 -12.67 -7.64 -13.77
C ASN A 75 -13.06 -6.39 -14.59
N CYS A 76 -12.77 -5.19 -14.07
CA CYS A 76 -13.12 -3.95 -14.77
C CYS A 76 -12.40 -3.84 -16.13
N ALA A 77 -13.19 -3.60 -17.19
CA ALA A 77 -12.72 -3.52 -18.58
C ALA A 77 -12.56 -2.08 -19.10
N CYS A 78 -12.45 -1.08 -18.20
CA CYS A 78 -12.26 0.30 -18.63
C CYS A 78 -10.88 0.53 -19.26
N LYS A 79 -10.76 1.54 -20.13
CA LYS A 79 -9.50 1.88 -20.83
C LYS A 79 -8.30 2.02 -19.87
N ILE A 80 -8.52 2.57 -18.68
CA ILE A 80 -7.50 2.74 -17.64
C ILE A 80 -7.02 1.37 -17.12
N CYS A 81 -7.94 0.46 -16.78
CA CYS A 81 -7.58 -0.88 -16.30
C CYS A 81 -6.89 -1.71 -17.38
N THR A 82 -7.28 -1.56 -18.64
CA THR A 82 -6.64 -2.22 -19.79
C THR A 82 -5.24 -1.68 -20.05
N ASN A 83 -5.00 -0.38 -19.89
CA ASN A 83 -3.65 0.19 -20.07
C ASN A 83 -2.70 -0.25 -18.94
N VAL A 84 -3.18 -0.28 -17.70
CA VAL A 84 -2.40 -0.75 -16.55
C VAL A 84 -2.03 -2.24 -16.69
N SER A 85 -2.92 -3.10 -17.19
CA SER A 85 -2.58 -4.50 -17.42
C SER A 85 -1.49 -4.68 -18.48
N ILE A 86 -1.47 -3.83 -19.52
CA ILE A 86 -0.41 -3.80 -20.53
C ILE A 86 0.93 -3.44 -19.89
N HIS A 87 0.98 -2.40 -19.06
CA HIS A 87 2.21 -2.02 -18.36
C HIS A 87 2.70 -3.06 -17.34
N VAL A 88 1.80 -3.73 -16.64
CA VAL A 88 2.16 -4.82 -15.70
C VAL A 88 2.69 -6.04 -16.46
N MET A 89 2.13 -6.36 -17.63
CA MET A 89 2.66 -7.44 -18.50
C MET A 89 3.95 -7.04 -19.24
N GLN A 90 4.14 -5.74 -19.50
CA GLN A 90 5.33 -5.21 -20.15
C GLN A 90 6.51 -4.97 -19.21
N GLN A 91 6.43 -5.28 -17.91
CA GLN A 91 7.63 -5.34 -17.07
C GLN A 91 8.41 -6.61 -17.44
N PRO A 92 9.42 -6.54 -18.33
CA PRO A 92 10.08 -7.73 -18.82
C PRO A 92 11.09 -8.12 -17.75
N GLN A 93 11.16 -9.41 -17.45
CA GLN A 93 12.38 -9.99 -16.92
C GLN A 93 13.51 -9.56 -17.85
N THR A 94 14.50 -8.84 -17.30
CA THR A 94 15.68 -8.39 -18.01
C THR A 94 16.43 -9.61 -18.56
N VAL A 95 16.20 -9.93 -19.82
CA VAL A 95 17.12 -10.74 -20.62
C VAL A 95 17.72 -9.81 -21.65
N ASN A 96 18.99 -9.49 -21.41
CA ASN A 96 19.90 -8.81 -22.32
C ASN A 96 19.70 -9.27 -23.77
N MET A 97 19.43 -8.33 -24.68
CA MET A 97 20.12 -8.35 -25.97
C MET A 97 20.18 -6.94 -26.56
N ILE A 98 21.42 -6.53 -26.77
CA ILE A 98 21.86 -5.28 -27.38
C ILE A 98 21.51 -5.33 -28.88
N SER A 99 20.80 -4.33 -29.40
CA SER A 99 20.99 -3.88 -30.79
C SER A 99 20.50 -2.45 -30.97
N ASN A 100 21.45 -1.58 -31.30
CA ASN A 100 21.31 -0.18 -31.69
C ASN A 100 20.35 0.00 -32.88
N VAL A 101 19.46 1.01 -32.85
CA VAL A 101 19.12 1.95 -33.95
C VAL A 101 18.31 3.13 -33.36
N GLU A 102 18.71 4.36 -33.67
CA GLU A 102 17.98 5.64 -33.49
C GLU A 102 17.85 6.30 -34.90
N PRO A 103 17.14 7.43 -35.13
CA PRO A 103 15.91 8.00 -34.53
C PRO A 103 14.79 8.17 -35.59
N GLY A 104 13.55 8.47 -35.16
CA GLY A 104 12.50 8.96 -36.05
C GLY A 104 11.43 9.77 -35.30
N ASP A 105 11.38 11.06 -35.61
CA ASP A 105 10.46 12.09 -35.11
C ASP A 105 8.99 11.67 -35.10
N HIS A 106 8.28 11.95 -33.99
CA HIS A 106 6.90 12.44 -34.08
C HIS A 106 6.49 13.18 -32.80
N VAL A 107 6.19 14.47 -32.99
CA VAL A 107 5.59 15.40 -32.03
C VAL A 107 4.15 14.97 -31.75
N SER A 108 3.81 14.81 -30.47
CA SER A 108 2.44 14.96 -29.95
C SER A 108 2.51 15.49 -28.53
N ASP A 109 2.02 16.72 -28.38
CA ASP A 109 1.74 17.38 -27.12
C ASP A 109 0.57 16.68 -26.43
N ASP A 110 0.83 16.02 -25.30
CA ASP A 110 -0.21 15.65 -24.34
C ASP A 110 0.35 15.88 -22.93
N GLU A 111 -0.03 17.01 -22.34
CA GLU A 111 0.18 17.30 -20.93
C GLU A 111 -0.70 16.36 -20.08
N ASP A 112 -0.20 15.18 -19.72
CA ASP A 112 -0.85 14.35 -18.71
C ASP A 112 0.01 14.27 -17.44
N MET A 113 -0.52 14.89 -16.40
CA MET A 113 0.00 14.94 -15.05
C MET A 113 0.11 13.51 -14.50
N SER A 114 1.27 12.88 -14.73
CA SER A 114 1.63 11.58 -14.18
C SER A 114 1.77 11.69 -12.66
N SER A 115 0.63 11.66 -11.98
CA SER A 115 0.52 11.61 -10.53
C SER A 115 0.99 10.24 -10.06
N LEU A 116 2.26 10.19 -9.65
CA LEU A 116 2.79 9.43 -8.52
C LEU A 116 2.04 8.13 -8.20
N CYS A 117 2.02 7.17 -9.12
CA CYS A 117 1.72 5.78 -8.78
C CYS A 117 3.01 5.13 -8.28
N THR A 118 3.43 5.46 -7.06
CA THR A 118 4.42 4.65 -6.32
C THR A 118 3.74 3.34 -5.94
N ASN A 119 3.58 2.46 -6.91
CA ASN A 119 3.14 1.09 -6.73
C ASN A 119 4.28 0.32 -6.06
N VAL A 120 4.35 0.37 -4.73
CA VAL A 120 5.03 -0.68 -3.98
C VAL A 120 4.15 -1.92 -4.13
N ILE A 121 4.41 -2.69 -5.18
CA ILE A 121 3.95 -4.08 -5.27
C ILE A 121 4.60 -4.77 -4.06
N PRO A 122 3.85 -5.15 -3.01
CA PRO A 122 4.41 -5.91 -1.91
C PRO A 122 4.77 -7.26 -2.53
N ASN A 123 6.07 -7.47 -2.72
CA ASN A 123 6.56 -8.77 -3.12
C ASN A 123 6.37 -9.66 -1.89
N ASP A 124 5.27 -10.42 -1.85
CA ASP A 124 4.86 -11.28 -0.72
C ASP A 124 6.00 -12.23 -0.26
N ASN A 125 6.96 -12.51 -1.14
CA ASN A 125 8.14 -13.32 -0.84
C ASN A 125 9.16 -12.60 0.07
N TRP A 126 9.30 -11.28 -0.05
CA TRP A 126 10.18 -10.48 0.83
C TRP A 126 9.59 -10.33 2.22
N ASP A 127 8.27 -10.22 2.35
CA ASP A 127 7.60 -10.08 3.63
C ASP A 127 7.82 -11.30 4.54
N HIS A 128 7.79 -12.51 3.98
CA HIS A 128 8.07 -13.73 4.75
C HIS A 128 9.52 -13.83 5.21
N LYS A 129 10.48 -13.46 4.34
CA LYS A 129 11.92 -13.48 4.67
C LYS A 129 12.28 -12.40 5.70
N LEU A 130 11.79 -11.18 5.51
CA LEU A 130 11.97 -10.07 6.45
C LEU A 130 11.32 -10.36 7.80
N ARG A 131 10.08 -10.87 7.80
CA ARG A 131 9.39 -11.25 9.05
C ARG A 131 10.19 -12.28 9.84
N THR A 132 10.74 -13.29 9.17
CA THR A 132 11.55 -14.33 9.81
C THR A 132 12.85 -13.74 10.38
N ALA A 133 13.52 -12.87 9.63
CA ALA A 133 14.73 -12.19 10.08
C ALA A 133 14.48 -11.29 11.31
N VAL A 134 13.41 -10.48 11.29
CA VAL A 134 13.04 -9.57 12.40
C VAL A 134 12.71 -10.37 13.66
N ILE A 135 11.96 -11.46 13.55
CA ILE A 135 11.66 -12.34 14.70
C ILE A 135 12.95 -12.94 15.25
N GLY A 136 13.85 -13.42 14.39
CA GLY A 136 15.15 -13.96 14.81
C GLY A 136 15.99 -12.95 15.59
N ILE A 137 16.06 -11.70 15.12
CA ILE A 137 16.78 -10.62 15.81
C ILE A 137 16.16 -10.35 17.18
N LEU A 138 14.82 -10.22 17.27
CA LEU A 138 14.14 -9.97 18.54
C LEU A 138 14.39 -11.11 19.56
N MET A 139 14.34 -12.36 19.11
CA MET A 139 14.63 -13.52 19.96
C MET A 139 16.08 -13.53 20.45
N ALA A 140 17.03 -13.16 19.59
CA ALA A 140 18.45 -13.06 19.98
C ALA A 140 18.67 -11.96 21.03
N TRP A 141 18.02 -10.80 20.90
CA TRP A 141 18.10 -9.72 21.88
C TRP A 141 17.56 -10.14 23.25
N VAL A 142 16.43 -10.84 23.28
CA VAL A 142 15.87 -11.39 24.53
C VAL A 142 16.83 -12.42 25.15
N PHE A 143 17.45 -13.26 24.33
CA PHE A 143 18.41 -14.26 24.80
C PHE A 143 19.67 -13.63 25.40
N VAL A 144 20.21 -12.59 24.75
CA VAL A 144 21.35 -11.82 25.28
C VAL A 144 20.99 -11.12 26.59
N ALA A 145 19.79 -10.53 26.69
CA ALA A 145 19.32 -9.89 27.92
C ALA A 145 19.15 -10.90 29.07
N LEU A 146 18.64 -12.11 28.79
CA LEU A 146 18.55 -13.19 29.77
C LEU A 146 19.93 -13.60 30.26
N ILE A 147 20.86 -13.86 29.33
CA ILE A 147 22.25 -14.19 29.65
C ILE A 147 22.88 -13.11 30.52
N ALA A 148 22.80 -11.83 30.12
CA ALA A 148 23.34 -10.72 30.89
C ALA A 148 22.75 -10.67 32.32
N GLY A 149 21.45 -10.92 32.47
CA GLY A 149 20.80 -10.99 33.78
C GLY A 149 21.23 -12.19 34.64
N PHE A 150 21.67 -13.29 34.04
CA PHE A 150 22.22 -14.45 34.77
C PHE A 150 23.70 -14.28 35.15
N TYR A 151 24.47 -13.50 34.39
CA TYR A 151 25.89 -13.24 34.65
C TYR A 151 26.14 -12.04 35.59
N ASP A 152 25.09 -11.31 35.96
CA ASP A 152 25.14 -10.19 36.93
C ASP A 152 24.73 -10.64 38.36
N TRP A 153 24.99 -11.92 38.70
CA TRP A 153 24.78 -12.53 40.03
C TRP A 153 26.07 -13.15 40.57
#